data_AF-A0A1S3DBQ3-F1
#
_entry.id   AF-A0A1S3DBQ3-F1
#
_cell.length_a   1.000
_cell.length_b   1.000
_cell.length_c   1.000
_cell.angle_alpha   90.00
_cell.angle_beta   90.00
_cell.angle_gamma   90.00
#
_symmetry.space_group_name_H-M   'P 1'
#
loop_
_entity.id
_entity.type
_entity.pdbx_description
1 polymer ?
#
loop_
_entity_poly.entity_id
_entity_poly.type
_entity_poly.pdbx_seq_one_letter_code
_entity_poly.pdbx_strand_id
1 'polypeptide(L)'
;MYLQILVHPDHRKYQKIVFRPTPGEPLRSFALNTVTFGLTPSPFLALRCVQELTKQEAQNFPLACERVKNDSYMDDVCSSVPSEEIALQTQQQLTGMFKSAGFELSKWASNSKSLLCNIPDENQLETCVQWNSDSSLKVLGLQWHPVDDVFIFQVNVSERPCTKRNVLKLTASIFDVLGLVAPVTLYAKLFIKRLWVLKLDWDTSPPSELQELWNTFQTELPLLSGMSFPRHIGVDLVSDVVLVGFGDASEKAYACAVYARVQSQQGDISVNLICAKSKVSPLKSLSIPRLELCAALLLSKVMRLCLDTYQSRVKIREYYCLSDSKVTIDWVRSPACRWNTFVANRVAKIQENVGSECFHHVAGTENISDCASRGMTPSQFLEHPLWKTGPEWLTKPVNSWPLDQDTSSVSDEIDIEEKKHLFVLVEPQESNVLLTLAQKLSSWSKLLHTVVYILRALKILPRRDGVIILASDLH
;
A
#
# COMPACT_ATOMS: atom_id res chain seq x y z
N MET A 1 10.69 1.32 28.87
CA MET A 1 10.99 0.01 28.28
C MET A 1 12.49 -0.27 28.11
N TYR A 2 13.21 0.37 27.17
CA TYR A 2 14.61 -0.01 26.81
C TYR A 2 15.56 -0.21 28.01
N LEU A 3 15.64 0.77 28.90
CA LEU A 3 16.56 0.75 30.05
C LEU A 3 16.20 -0.29 31.13
N GLN A 4 15.06 -0.96 31.02
CA GLN A 4 14.65 -2.04 31.93
C GLN A 4 15.06 -3.43 31.42
N ILE A 5 15.63 -3.52 30.21
CA ILE A 5 16.03 -4.80 29.60
C ILE A 5 17.54 -4.96 29.70
N LEU A 6 18.00 -6.00 30.39
CA LEU A 6 19.43 -6.29 30.51
C LEU A 6 19.98 -6.88 29.22
N VAL A 7 21.15 -6.38 28.81
CA VAL A 7 21.96 -6.94 27.73
C VAL A 7 22.78 -8.10 28.30
N HIS A 8 22.90 -9.17 27.51
CA HIS A 8 23.74 -10.32 27.86
C HIS A 8 25.16 -9.85 28.23
N PRO A 9 25.75 -10.31 29.36
CA PRO A 9 27.05 -9.83 29.85
C PRO A 9 28.14 -9.78 28.77
N ASP A 10 28.23 -10.80 27.92
CA ASP A 10 29.24 -10.90 26.85
C ASP A 10 29.11 -9.81 25.77
N HIS A 11 27.92 -9.22 25.62
CA HIS A 11 27.64 -8.19 24.63
C HIS A 11 27.81 -6.77 25.18
N ARG A 12 27.85 -6.58 26.50
CA ARG A 12 27.99 -5.25 27.14
C ARG A 12 29.28 -4.55 26.77
N LYS A 13 30.33 -5.31 26.42
CA LYS A 13 31.62 -4.78 25.94
C LYS A 13 31.48 -3.95 24.66
N TYR A 14 30.44 -4.18 23.86
CA TYR A 14 30.15 -3.42 22.63
C TYR A 14 29.34 -2.14 22.91
N GLN A 15 28.88 -1.92 24.14
CA GLN A 15 28.17 -0.71 24.56
C GLN A 15 29.00 0.15 25.52
N LYS A 16 30.33 0.20 25.29
CA LYS A 16 31.23 1.03 26.09
C LYS A 16 31.16 2.48 25.65
N ILE A 17 31.06 3.37 26.63
CA ILE A 17 31.16 4.81 26.44
C ILE A 17 32.33 5.36 27.27
N VAL A 18 32.80 6.54 26.90
CA VAL A 18 33.76 7.29 27.70
C VAL A 18 33.07 8.56 28.17
N PHE A 19 33.11 8.83 29.45
CA PHE A 19 32.44 9.98 30.04
C PHE A 19 33.32 10.65 31.09
N ARG A 20 33.23 11.97 31.15
CA ARG A 20 33.73 12.80 32.25
C ARG A 20 32.72 13.92 32.51
N PRO A 21 32.43 14.26 33.79
CA PRO A 21 31.49 15.34 34.10
C PRO A 21 31.99 16.72 33.67
N THR A 22 33.29 16.97 33.85
CA THR A 22 33.93 18.25 33.53
C THR A 22 35.24 18.05 32.77
N PRO A 23 35.72 19.03 31.99
CA PRO A 23 36.96 18.90 31.21
C PRO A 23 38.23 18.64 32.04
N GLY A 24 38.22 19.06 33.31
CA GLY A 24 39.32 18.85 34.25
C GLY A 24 39.35 17.47 34.91
N GLU A 25 38.28 16.68 34.80
CA GLU A 25 38.20 15.35 35.38
C GLU A 25 38.75 14.26 34.44
N PRO A 26 39.30 13.16 35.00
CA PRO A 26 39.80 12.05 34.20
C PRO A 26 38.66 11.38 33.43
N LEU A 27 38.93 11.03 32.17
CA LEU A 27 38.02 10.23 31.35
C LEU A 27 37.84 8.85 31.97
N ARG A 28 36.59 8.45 32.18
CA ARG A 28 36.22 7.11 32.69
C ARG A 28 35.52 6.32 31.61
N SER A 29 35.82 5.02 31.54
CA SER A 29 35.10 4.09 30.66
C SER A 29 33.96 3.43 31.42
N PHE A 30 32.77 3.45 30.83
CA PHE A 30 31.57 2.78 31.35
C PHE A 30 31.10 1.75 30.34
N ALA A 31 30.52 0.65 30.80
CA ALA A 31 29.81 -0.31 29.97
C ALA A 31 28.33 -0.25 30.31
N LEU A 32 27.49 0.06 29.32
CA LEU A 32 26.04 0.11 29.53
C LEU A 32 25.49 -1.31 29.65
N ASN A 33 24.68 -1.55 30.67
CA ASN A 33 24.18 -2.89 31.02
C ASN A 33 22.85 -3.24 30.37
N THR A 34 22.13 -2.24 29.88
CA THR A 34 20.74 -2.36 29.42
C THR A 34 20.64 -2.03 27.93
N VAL A 35 19.50 -2.35 27.32
CA VAL A 35 19.25 -1.93 25.95
C VAL A 35 19.20 -0.39 25.93
N THR A 36 20.01 0.22 25.07
CA THR A 36 20.25 1.67 25.05
C THR A 36 19.66 2.31 23.80
N PHE A 37 19.31 3.59 23.91
CA PHE A 37 18.78 4.35 22.78
C PHE A 37 19.85 4.58 21.70
N GLY A 38 19.41 4.68 20.44
CA GLY A 38 20.28 5.05 19.31
C GLY A 38 21.09 3.90 18.69
N LEU A 39 21.05 2.68 19.26
CA LEU A 39 21.65 1.51 18.61
C LEU A 39 20.66 0.84 17.66
N THR A 40 21.13 0.45 16.48
CA THR A 40 20.35 -0.26 15.45
C THR A 40 19.55 -1.46 15.97
N PRO A 41 20.10 -2.37 16.81
CA PRO A 41 19.33 -3.53 17.27
C PRO A 41 18.36 -3.23 18.42
N SER A 42 18.40 -2.05 19.05
CA SER A 42 17.64 -1.79 20.28
C SER A 42 16.14 -1.97 20.13
N PRO A 43 15.46 -1.42 19.08
CA PRO A 43 14.02 -1.64 18.88
C PRO A 43 13.67 -3.12 18.73
N PHE A 44 14.49 -3.88 18.01
CA PHE A 44 14.27 -5.33 17.84
C PHE A 44 14.39 -6.07 19.17
N LEU A 45 15.44 -5.78 19.96
CA LEU A 45 15.64 -6.42 21.26
C LEU A 45 14.48 -6.13 22.21
N ALA A 46 14.03 -4.87 22.27
CA ALA A 46 12.92 -4.49 23.13
C ALA A 46 11.61 -5.16 22.73
N LEU A 47 11.26 -5.13 21.44
CA LEU A 47 10.06 -5.76 20.94
C LEU A 47 10.10 -7.29 21.12
N ARG A 48 11.26 -7.93 20.95
CA ARG A 48 11.40 -9.38 21.16
C ARG A 48 11.19 -9.77 22.62
N CYS A 49 11.64 -8.94 23.57
CA CYS A 49 11.38 -9.14 25.01
C CYS A 49 9.88 -9.02 25.33
N VAL A 50 9.19 -8.02 24.77
CA VAL A 50 7.73 -7.88 24.93
C VAL A 50 7.00 -9.07 24.32
N GLN A 51 7.41 -9.54 23.13
CA GLN A 51 6.84 -10.75 22.54
C GLN A 51 7.07 -11.99 23.40
N GLU A 52 8.23 -12.12 24.05
CA GLU A 52 8.50 -13.23 24.98
C GLU A 52 7.60 -13.15 26.21
N LEU A 53 7.41 -11.95 26.77
CA LEU A 53 6.49 -11.71 27.88
C LEU A 53 5.07 -12.19 27.54
N THR A 54 4.56 -11.86 26.35
CA THR A 54 3.22 -12.32 25.92
C THR A 54 3.08 -13.83 25.73
N LYS A 55 4.20 -14.57 25.67
CA LYS A 55 4.18 -16.04 25.64
C LYS A 55 4.17 -16.61 27.05
N GLN A 56 5.00 -16.06 27.94
CA GLN A 56 5.14 -16.48 29.32
C GLN A 56 3.87 -16.20 30.13
N GLU A 57 3.23 -15.07 29.86
CA GLU A 57 2.08 -14.56 30.63
C GLU A 57 0.72 -14.85 29.98
N ALA A 58 0.69 -15.67 28.92
CA ALA A 58 -0.52 -15.93 28.13
C ALA A 58 -1.68 -16.54 28.95
N GLN A 59 -1.37 -17.30 30.00
CA GLN A 59 -2.38 -17.90 30.88
C GLN A 59 -2.91 -16.92 31.94
N ASN A 60 -2.04 -16.03 32.45
CA ASN A 60 -2.39 -15.10 33.52
C ASN A 60 -3.10 -13.86 32.98
N PHE A 61 -2.70 -13.40 31.78
CA PHE A 61 -3.16 -12.14 31.18
C PHE A 61 -3.56 -12.35 29.69
N PRO A 62 -4.57 -13.19 29.40
CA PRO A 62 -4.91 -13.57 28.03
C PRO A 62 -5.32 -12.38 27.15
N LEU A 63 -6.11 -11.43 27.66
CA LEU A 63 -6.54 -10.26 26.90
C LEU A 63 -5.35 -9.35 26.57
N ALA A 64 -4.49 -9.08 27.55
CA ALA A 64 -3.29 -8.26 27.34
C ALA A 64 -2.34 -8.90 26.32
N CYS A 65 -2.12 -10.21 26.42
CA CYS A 65 -1.25 -10.93 25.49
C CYS A 65 -1.77 -10.90 24.05
N GLU A 66 -3.09 -11.03 23.87
CA GLU A 66 -3.72 -10.89 22.55
C GLU A 66 -3.55 -9.47 21.99
N ARG A 67 -3.83 -8.45 22.80
CA ARG A 67 -3.72 -7.05 22.37
C ARG A 67 -2.28 -6.65 22.05
N VAL A 68 -1.32 -6.97 22.91
CA VAL A 68 0.09 -6.63 22.64
C VAL A 68 0.62 -7.30 21.38
N LYS A 69 0.16 -8.52 21.03
CA LYS A 69 0.58 -9.16 19.78
C LYS A 69 0.07 -8.45 18.53
N ASN A 70 -1.14 -7.89 18.58
CA ASN A 70 -1.86 -7.40 17.41
C ASN A 70 -1.92 -5.86 17.30
N ASP A 71 -1.76 -5.16 18.41
CA ASP A 71 -2.06 -3.73 18.57
C ASP A 71 -0.85 -2.92 19.08
N SER A 72 0.33 -3.53 19.23
CA SER A 72 1.56 -2.83 19.60
C SER A 72 2.25 -2.20 18.39
N TYR A 73 2.72 -0.97 18.53
CA TYR A 73 3.62 -0.33 17.58
C TYR A 73 4.78 0.32 18.33
N MET A 74 5.99 -0.25 18.17
CA MET A 74 7.19 0.13 18.92
C MET A 74 6.96 0.09 20.44
N ASP A 75 6.91 1.25 21.08
CA ASP A 75 6.78 1.40 22.52
C ASP A 75 5.31 1.64 22.95
N ASP A 76 4.40 1.85 21.98
CA ASP A 76 2.99 2.17 22.22
C ASP A 76 2.09 0.96 22.00
N VAL A 77 1.02 0.84 22.79
CA VAL A 77 -0.06 -0.14 22.59
C VAL A 77 -1.35 0.64 22.35
N CYS A 78 -1.99 0.44 21.19
CA CYS A 78 -3.20 1.16 20.81
C CYS A 78 -4.30 0.17 20.40
N SER A 79 -5.23 -0.11 21.31
CA SER A 79 -6.28 -1.10 21.10
C SER A 79 -7.68 -0.47 21.10
N SER A 80 -8.64 -1.16 20.48
CA SER A 80 -10.06 -0.84 20.51
C SER A 80 -10.85 -2.11 20.83
N VAL A 81 -11.83 -1.98 21.72
CA VAL A 81 -12.65 -3.08 22.23
C VAL A 81 -14.13 -2.66 22.23
N PRO A 82 -15.08 -3.62 22.17
CA PRO A 82 -16.49 -3.31 21.91
C PRO A 82 -17.26 -2.78 23.12
N SER A 83 -16.73 -2.87 24.34
CA SER A 83 -17.40 -2.32 25.54
C SER A 83 -16.42 -1.78 26.58
N GLU A 84 -16.92 -0.90 27.44
CA GLU A 84 -16.15 -0.30 28.53
C GLU A 84 -15.68 -1.35 29.54
N GLU A 85 -16.49 -2.39 29.81
CA GLU A 85 -16.13 -3.47 30.73
C GLU A 85 -14.91 -4.25 30.22
N ILE A 86 -14.90 -4.59 28.92
CA ILE A 86 -13.75 -5.26 28.30
C ILE A 86 -12.55 -4.32 28.29
N ALA A 87 -12.75 -3.01 28.10
CA ALA A 87 -11.68 -2.03 28.11
C ALA A 87 -11.00 -1.96 29.50
N LEU A 88 -11.80 -1.92 30.57
CA LEU A 88 -11.31 -1.94 31.96
C LEU A 88 -10.54 -3.23 32.26
N GLN A 89 -11.08 -4.39 31.90
CA GLN A 89 -10.39 -5.68 32.09
C GLN A 89 -9.08 -5.74 31.31
N THR A 90 -9.08 -5.26 30.07
CA THR A 90 -7.88 -5.22 29.22
C THR A 90 -6.82 -4.31 29.80
N GLN A 91 -7.21 -3.12 30.28
CA GLN A 91 -6.32 -2.16 30.94
C GLN A 91 -5.66 -2.76 32.18
N GLN A 92 -6.44 -3.44 33.04
CA GLN A 92 -5.94 -4.09 34.24
C GLN A 92 -4.95 -5.22 33.91
N GLN A 93 -5.27 -6.06 32.92
CA GLN A 93 -4.38 -7.13 32.48
C GLN A 93 -3.10 -6.59 31.84
N LEU A 94 -3.18 -5.50 31.06
CA LEU A 94 -2.00 -4.86 30.47
C LEU A 94 -1.07 -4.34 31.59
N THR A 95 -1.60 -3.59 32.54
CA THR A 95 -0.83 -3.09 33.67
C THR A 95 -0.22 -4.23 34.49
N GLY A 96 -0.99 -5.29 34.77
CA GLY A 96 -0.51 -6.46 35.51
C GLY A 96 0.62 -7.21 34.80
N MET A 97 0.44 -7.49 33.50
CA MET A 97 1.41 -8.21 32.68
C MET A 97 2.72 -7.43 32.55
N PHE A 98 2.67 -6.14 32.21
CA PHE A 98 3.89 -5.34 32.08
C PHE A 98 4.60 -5.17 33.42
N LYS A 99 3.84 -4.99 34.51
CA LYS A 99 4.39 -4.90 35.86
C LYS A 99 5.09 -6.19 36.31
N SER A 100 4.62 -7.37 35.90
CA SER A 100 5.30 -8.64 36.22
C SER A 100 6.72 -8.72 35.64
N ALA A 101 6.98 -8.01 34.55
CA ALA A 101 8.29 -7.88 33.92
C ALA A 101 9.05 -6.59 34.29
N GLY A 102 8.56 -5.81 35.26
CA GLY A 102 9.19 -4.56 35.70
C GLY A 102 9.00 -3.39 34.73
N PHE A 103 8.07 -3.49 33.80
CA PHE A 103 7.66 -2.39 32.94
C PHE A 103 6.47 -1.63 33.56
N GLU A 104 6.55 -0.31 33.57
CA GLU A 104 5.45 0.56 34.01
C GLU A 104 4.79 1.22 32.80
N LEU A 105 3.50 0.95 32.61
CA LEU A 105 2.69 1.62 31.59
C LEU A 105 2.22 2.97 32.14
N SER A 106 2.41 4.01 31.35
CA SER A 106 1.99 5.38 31.64
C SER A 106 1.36 6.02 30.40
N LYS A 107 0.93 7.28 30.51
CA LYS A 107 0.34 8.07 29.42
C LYS A 107 -0.92 7.45 28.81
N TRP A 108 -1.80 6.91 29.66
CA TRP A 108 -3.08 6.35 29.25
C TRP A 108 -4.00 7.43 28.67
N ALA A 109 -4.64 7.10 27.54
CA ALA A 109 -5.63 7.92 26.89
C ALA A 109 -6.80 7.07 26.41
N SER A 110 -8.02 7.57 26.55
CA SER A 110 -9.25 6.86 26.17
C SER A 110 -10.36 7.85 25.83
N ASN A 111 -11.26 7.46 24.93
CA ASN A 111 -12.53 8.16 24.71
C ASN A 111 -13.58 7.83 25.80
N SER A 112 -13.30 6.85 26.67
CA SER A 112 -14.16 6.52 27.81
C SER A 112 -13.66 7.19 29.09
N LYS A 113 -14.48 8.09 29.64
CA LYS A 113 -14.19 8.77 30.92
C LYS A 113 -14.19 7.79 32.10
N SER A 114 -15.09 6.80 32.09
CA SER A 114 -15.20 5.79 33.16
C SER A 114 -13.91 4.97 33.28
N LEU A 115 -13.25 4.68 32.16
CA LEU A 115 -11.94 4.02 32.14
C LEU A 115 -10.85 4.89 32.77
N LEU A 116 -10.79 6.17 32.39
CA LEU A 116 -9.76 7.09 32.89
C LEU A 116 -9.89 7.37 34.39
N CYS A 117 -11.11 7.42 34.94
CA CYS A 117 -11.33 7.62 36.38
C CYS A 117 -10.66 6.56 37.27
N ASN A 118 -10.35 5.37 36.73
CA ASN A 118 -9.67 4.30 37.47
C ASN A 118 -8.14 4.36 37.36
N ILE A 119 -7.59 5.34 36.64
CA ILE A 119 -6.15 5.50 36.40
C ILE A 119 -5.67 6.74 37.16
N PRO A 120 -4.54 6.68 37.90
CA PRO A 120 -3.99 7.86 38.56
C PRO A 120 -3.70 9.00 37.56
N ASP A 121 -3.98 10.24 37.94
CA ASP A 121 -3.82 11.41 37.06
C ASP A 121 -2.39 11.53 36.48
N GLU A 122 -1.37 11.18 37.26
CA GLU A 122 0.05 11.14 36.85
C GLU A 122 0.31 10.22 35.65
N ASN A 123 -0.54 9.21 35.47
CA ASN A 123 -0.44 8.22 34.41
C ASN A 123 -1.42 8.48 33.26
N GLN A 124 -2.25 9.52 33.31
CA GLN A 124 -3.14 9.91 32.23
C GLN A 124 -2.46 10.90 31.27
N LEU A 125 -2.92 10.95 30.01
CA LEU A 125 -2.50 11.93 29.03
C LEU A 125 -3.52 13.09 28.97
N GLU A 126 -3.08 14.33 29.20
CA GLU A 126 -3.98 15.45 29.52
C GLU A 126 -4.88 15.96 28.39
N THR A 127 -4.59 15.75 27.09
CA THR A 127 -5.38 16.42 26.02
C THR A 127 -5.47 15.70 24.67
N CYS A 128 -4.36 15.37 24.02
CA CYS A 128 -4.36 14.77 22.67
C CYS A 128 -3.27 13.71 22.54
N VAL A 129 -3.60 12.57 21.95
CA VAL A 129 -2.60 11.53 21.67
C VAL A 129 -1.91 11.83 20.36
N GLN A 130 -0.60 12.04 20.42
CA GLN A 130 0.24 12.14 19.23
C GLN A 130 1.05 10.87 19.07
N TRP A 131 0.94 10.22 17.90
CA TRP A 131 1.84 9.13 17.58
C TRP A 131 3.23 9.68 17.23
N ASN A 132 4.24 9.18 17.95
CA ASN A 132 5.66 9.49 17.74
C ASN A 132 5.99 10.98 18.01
N SER A 133 5.81 11.43 19.26
CA SER A 133 6.06 12.81 19.73
C SER A 133 7.52 13.29 19.64
N ASP A 134 8.47 12.37 19.51
CA ASP A 134 9.89 12.65 19.70
C ASP A 134 10.57 13.37 18.52
N SER A 135 9.85 13.58 17.42
CA SER A 135 10.36 14.35 16.28
C SER A 135 9.88 15.80 16.34
N SER A 136 10.69 16.69 16.91
CA SER A 136 10.55 18.17 16.87
C SER A 136 10.57 18.78 15.45
N LEU A 137 10.50 17.95 14.41
CA LEU A 137 10.61 18.29 13.00
C LEU A 137 9.32 18.11 12.20
N LYS A 138 8.22 17.65 12.83
CA LYS A 138 6.92 17.43 12.15
C LYS A 138 6.20 18.75 11.89
N VAL A 139 5.87 19.00 10.62
CA VAL A 139 5.05 20.15 10.21
C VAL A 139 3.57 19.80 10.23
N LEU A 140 3.21 18.54 9.99
CA LEU A 140 1.85 18.03 10.14
C LEU A 140 1.87 16.65 10.79
N GLY A 141 1.22 16.51 11.95
CA GLY A 141 1.12 15.24 12.69
C GLY A 141 -0.34 14.86 12.91
N LEU A 142 -0.70 13.61 12.60
CA LEU A 142 -1.97 13.02 12.99
C LEU A 142 -2.03 12.91 14.52
N GLN A 143 -3.02 13.56 15.13
CA GLN A 143 -3.34 13.42 16.54
C GLN A 143 -4.72 12.80 16.69
N TRP A 144 -4.96 12.13 17.81
CA TRP A 144 -6.29 11.72 18.22
C TRP A 144 -6.75 12.55 19.40
N HIS A 145 -7.94 13.12 19.25
CA HIS A 145 -8.67 13.82 20.28
C HIS A 145 -9.64 12.82 20.94
N PRO A 146 -9.35 12.31 22.15
CA PRO A 146 -10.11 11.20 22.71
C PRO A 146 -11.56 11.57 23.05
N VAL A 147 -11.79 12.81 23.52
CA VAL A 147 -13.12 13.26 23.97
C VAL A 147 -14.14 13.26 22.83
N ASP A 148 -13.74 13.76 21.66
CA ASP A 148 -14.61 13.82 20.48
C ASP A 148 -14.47 12.56 19.59
N ASP A 149 -13.53 11.68 19.93
CA ASP A 149 -13.12 10.50 19.16
C ASP A 149 -12.81 10.76 17.68
N VAL A 150 -12.03 11.81 17.43
CA VAL A 150 -11.63 12.23 16.08
C VAL A 150 -10.12 12.29 15.92
N PHE A 151 -9.65 12.03 14.71
CA PHE A 151 -8.34 12.42 14.26
C PHE A 151 -8.31 13.88 13.82
N ILE A 152 -7.32 14.62 14.28
CA ILE A 152 -7.06 16.01 13.91
C ILE A 152 -5.60 16.17 13.45
N PHE A 153 -5.30 17.28 12.79
CA PHE A 153 -3.96 17.61 12.35
C PHE A 153 -3.40 18.75 13.18
N GLN A 154 -2.28 18.51 13.87
CA GLN A 154 -1.50 19.63 14.40
C GLN A 154 -0.52 20.10 13.33
N VAL A 155 -0.61 21.40 13.03
CA VAL A 155 0.24 22.04 12.04
C VAL A 155 1.19 23.02 12.71
N ASN A 156 2.49 22.73 12.65
CA ASN A 156 3.56 23.59 13.15
C ASN A 156 4.44 24.03 11.98
N VAL A 157 4.02 25.09 11.28
CA VAL A 157 4.80 25.65 10.16
C VAL A 157 5.72 26.73 10.70
N SER A 158 7.03 26.52 10.55
CA SER A 158 7.98 27.64 10.58
C SER A 158 8.15 28.13 9.15
N GLU A 159 7.95 29.43 8.92
CA GLU A 159 8.23 30.02 7.60
C GLU A 159 9.68 29.75 7.21
N ARG A 160 9.86 29.16 6.03
CA ARG A 160 11.18 28.86 5.49
C ARG A 160 11.29 29.36 4.06
N PRO A 161 12.48 29.81 3.64
CA PRO A 161 12.74 30.16 2.25
C PRO A 161 12.39 29.00 1.33
N CYS A 162 11.76 29.31 0.20
CA CYS A 162 11.44 28.35 -0.84
C CYS A 162 12.72 27.86 -1.53
N THR A 163 13.37 26.85 -0.97
CA THR A 163 14.50 26.13 -1.58
C THR A 163 14.14 24.66 -1.75
N LYS A 164 14.79 23.96 -2.68
CA LYS A 164 14.57 22.52 -2.89
C LYS A 164 14.74 21.73 -1.59
N ARG A 165 15.74 22.07 -0.78
CA ARG A 165 15.99 21.46 0.54
C ARG A 165 14.83 21.68 1.52
N ASN A 166 14.36 22.92 1.65
CA ASN A 166 13.31 23.27 2.60
C ASN A 166 11.96 22.69 2.20
N VAL A 167 11.64 22.72 0.91
CA VAL A 167 10.43 22.12 0.34
C VAL A 167 10.40 20.61 0.62
N LEU A 168 11.51 19.92 0.37
CA LEU A 168 11.63 18.49 0.65
C LEU A 168 11.49 18.21 2.15
N LYS A 169 12.16 18.99 2.99
CA LYS A 169 12.10 18.87 4.46
C LYS A 169 10.68 19.06 4.97
N LEU A 170 9.96 20.08 4.49
CA LEU A 170 8.57 20.34 4.85
C LEU A 170 7.67 19.19 4.38
N THR A 171 7.80 18.77 3.11
CA THR A 171 6.97 17.67 2.57
C THR A 171 7.19 16.35 3.31
N ALA A 172 8.44 16.02 3.64
CA ALA A 172 8.77 14.82 4.41
C ALA A 172 8.28 14.87 5.86
N SER A 173 8.06 16.08 6.39
CA SER A 173 7.52 16.29 7.74
C SER A 173 5.99 16.29 7.82
N ILE A 174 5.30 16.10 6.69
CA ILE A 174 3.86 15.83 6.64
C ILE A 174 3.66 14.34 6.95
N PHE A 175 3.26 14.05 8.19
CA PHE A 175 3.04 12.70 8.68
C PHE A 175 1.56 12.31 8.55
N ASP A 176 1.22 11.77 7.38
CA ASP A 176 -0.11 11.25 7.04
C ASP A 176 -0.02 9.77 6.63
N VAL A 177 -0.07 8.88 7.63
CA VAL A 177 0.11 7.43 7.44
C VAL A 177 -1.04 6.83 6.65
N LEU A 178 -2.28 7.26 6.96
CA LEU A 178 -3.51 6.76 6.36
C LEU A 178 -3.82 7.43 5.01
N GLY A 179 -3.22 8.59 4.71
CA GLY A 179 -3.52 9.33 3.49
C GLY A 179 -4.78 10.20 3.58
N LEU A 180 -5.22 10.55 4.79
CA LEU A 180 -6.44 11.34 5.00
C LEU A 180 -6.38 12.71 4.31
N VAL A 181 -5.17 13.26 4.14
CA VAL A 181 -4.89 14.52 3.43
C VAL A 181 -4.03 14.27 2.19
N ALA A 182 -4.22 13.11 1.53
CA ALA A 182 -3.48 12.72 0.34
C ALA A 182 -3.49 13.76 -0.81
N PRO A 183 -4.60 14.49 -1.10
CA PRO A 183 -4.59 15.56 -2.11
C PRO A 183 -3.59 16.68 -1.80
N VAL A 184 -3.53 17.11 -0.54
CA VAL A 184 -2.62 18.18 -0.10
C VAL A 184 -1.17 17.70 -0.08
N THR A 185 -0.95 16.48 0.41
CA THR A 185 0.37 15.85 0.39
C THR A 185 0.86 15.65 -1.04
N LEU A 186 -0.03 15.32 -1.99
CA LEU A 186 0.32 15.20 -3.40
C LEU A 186 0.73 16.55 -3.99
N TYR A 187 0.02 17.63 -3.68
CA TYR A 187 0.38 18.97 -4.15
C TYR A 187 1.83 19.31 -3.83
N ALA A 188 2.25 19.07 -2.58
CA ALA A 188 3.64 19.27 -2.15
C ALA A 188 4.63 18.37 -2.93
N LYS A 189 4.30 17.08 -3.15
CA LYS A 189 5.13 16.16 -3.96
C LYS A 189 5.24 16.60 -5.43
N LEU A 190 4.16 17.12 -6.02
CA LEU A 190 4.16 17.65 -7.38
C LEU A 190 5.02 18.92 -7.48
N PHE A 191 4.98 19.77 -6.46
CA PHE A 191 5.85 20.94 -6.38
C PHE A 191 7.33 20.53 -6.37
N ILE A 192 7.70 19.51 -5.58
CA ILE A 192 9.05 18.92 -5.60
C ILE A 192 9.42 18.48 -7.02
N LYS A 193 8.55 17.73 -7.71
CA LYS A 193 8.79 17.29 -9.11
C LYS A 193 9.08 18.47 -10.04
N ARG A 194 8.35 19.60 -9.91
CA ARG A 194 8.61 20.82 -10.71
C ARG A 194 10.03 21.37 -10.47
N LEU A 195 10.47 21.45 -9.21
CA LEU A 195 11.83 21.90 -8.87
C LEU A 195 12.93 20.97 -9.39
N TRP A 196 12.67 19.67 -9.50
CA TRP A 196 13.60 18.70 -10.10
C TRP A 196 13.73 18.89 -11.61
N VAL A 197 12.62 19.12 -12.30
CA VAL A 197 12.61 19.37 -13.76
C VAL A 197 13.41 20.63 -14.10
N LEU A 198 13.35 21.66 -13.25
CA LEU A 198 14.14 22.90 -13.40
C LEU A 198 15.65 22.73 -13.12
N LYS A 199 16.10 21.57 -12.65
CA LYS A 199 17.53 21.28 -12.36
C LYS A 199 18.21 22.29 -11.41
N LEU A 200 17.47 22.87 -10.46
CA LEU A 200 18.00 23.80 -9.45
C LEU A 200 18.92 23.10 -8.45
N ASP A 201 19.88 23.79 -7.84
CA ASP A 201 20.62 23.26 -6.70
C ASP A 201 19.78 23.27 -5.41
N TRP A 202 20.29 22.65 -4.34
CA TRP A 202 19.55 22.42 -3.09
C TRP A 202 19.06 23.69 -2.41
N ASP A 203 19.88 24.74 -2.43
CA ASP A 203 19.68 25.97 -1.66
C ASP A 203 19.43 27.19 -2.57
N THR A 204 19.21 26.96 -3.88
CA THR A 204 18.88 28.00 -4.86
C THR A 204 17.38 28.32 -4.83
N SER A 205 17.06 29.62 -4.87
CA SER A 205 15.68 30.09 -5.00
C SER A 205 15.13 29.84 -6.41
N PRO A 206 13.91 29.27 -6.56
CA PRO A 206 13.24 29.09 -7.84
C PRO A 206 12.71 30.43 -8.40
N PRO A 207 12.16 30.45 -9.64
CA PRO A 207 11.45 31.63 -10.17
C PRO A 207 10.38 32.16 -9.21
N SER A 208 10.13 33.47 -9.23
CA SER A 208 9.22 34.16 -8.31
C SER A 208 7.83 33.53 -8.26
N GLU A 209 7.28 33.15 -9.41
CA GLU A 209 5.98 32.47 -9.52
C GLU A 209 5.91 31.18 -8.68
N LEU A 210 6.99 30.38 -8.65
CA LEU A 210 7.03 29.16 -7.84
C LEU A 210 7.22 29.47 -6.36
N GLN A 211 7.96 30.53 -6.03
CA GLN A 211 8.09 30.98 -4.65
C GLN A 211 6.75 31.44 -4.10
N GLU A 212 5.98 32.21 -4.87
CA GLU A 212 4.63 32.65 -4.50
C GLU A 212 3.71 31.46 -4.26
N LEU A 213 3.64 30.51 -5.20
CA LEU A 213 2.83 29.28 -5.03
C LEU A 213 3.20 28.49 -3.78
N TRP A 214 4.49 28.38 -3.46
CA TRP A 214 4.95 27.66 -2.27
C TRP A 214 4.67 28.44 -0.99
N ASN A 215 4.85 29.75 -1.00
CA ASN A 215 4.56 30.61 0.14
C ASN A 215 3.07 30.59 0.47
N THR A 216 2.19 30.69 -0.54
CA THR A 216 0.74 30.51 -0.37
C THR A 216 0.44 29.15 0.25
N PHE A 217 1.01 28.07 -0.28
CA PHE A 217 0.83 26.73 0.28
C PHE A 217 1.27 26.67 1.76
N GLN A 218 2.43 27.22 2.11
CA GLN A 218 2.91 27.27 3.50
C GLN A 218 1.97 28.05 4.43
N THR A 219 1.44 29.19 3.97
CA THR A 219 0.51 30.01 4.76
C THR A 219 -0.86 29.37 4.93
N GLU A 220 -1.27 28.53 3.99
CA GLU A 220 -2.56 27.83 4.03
C GLU A 220 -2.49 26.51 4.81
N LEU A 221 -1.31 25.90 5.02
CA LEU A 221 -1.17 24.64 5.75
C LEU A 221 -1.85 24.65 7.13
N PRO A 222 -1.77 25.72 7.96
CA PRO A 222 -2.46 25.77 9.25
C PRO A 222 -3.98 25.57 9.17
N LEU A 223 -4.61 25.85 8.03
CA LEU A 223 -6.04 25.66 7.81
C LEU A 223 -6.46 24.18 7.97
N LEU A 224 -5.54 23.23 7.75
CA LEU A 224 -5.81 21.80 7.95
C LEU A 224 -6.10 21.45 9.41
N SER A 225 -5.73 22.29 10.37
CA SER A 225 -6.05 22.09 11.79
C SER A 225 -7.56 22.14 12.04
N GLY A 226 -8.33 22.80 11.17
CA GLY A 226 -9.80 22.80 11.20
C GLY A 226 -10.44 21.50 10.69
N MET A 227 -9.65 20.56 10.16
CA MET A 227 -10.15 19.28 9.69
C MET A 227 -10.10 18.21 10.77
N SER A 228 -11.22 17.56 10.96
CA SER A 228 -11.33 16.31 11.71
C SER A 228 -11.82 15.14 10.85
N PHE A 229 -11.42 13.94 11.23
CA PHE A 229 -11.91 12.67 10.69
C PHE A 229 -12.34 11.78 11.85
N PRO A 230 -13.48 11.10 11.79
CA PRO A 230 -13.89 10.20 12.86
C PRO A 230 -12.89 9.04 13.01
N ARG A 231 -12.42 8.78 14.24
CA ARG A 231 -11.54 7.63 14.50
C ARG A 231 -12.33 6.32 14.46
N HIS A 232 -13.56 6.34 14.97
CA HIS A 232 -14.52 5.25 14.83
C HIS A 232 -15.29 5.38 13.51
N ILE A 233 -15.26 4.34 12.68
CA ILE A 233 -15.95 4.33 11.37
C ILE A 233 -17.40 3.80 11.45
N GLY A 234 -17.96 3.67 12.65
CA GLY A 234 -19.36 3.25 12.86
C GLY A 234 -19.60 1.74 12.85
N VAL A 235 -18.55 0.93 13.05
CA VAL A 235 -18.66 -0.54 13.05
C VAL A 235 -19.01 -1.06 14.44
N ASP A 236 -20.04 -1.90 14.51
CA ASP A 236 -20.38 -2.71 15.68
C ASP A 236 -20.15 -4.20 15.38
N LEU A 237 -20.25 -5.05 16.41
CA LEU A 237 -19.98 -6.50 16.33
C LEU A 237 -20.80 -7.27 15.29
N VAL A 238 -21.88 -6.67 14.82
CA VAL A 238 -22.87 -7.27 13.92
C VAL A 238 -23.09 -6.46 12.64
N SER A 239 -22.35 -5.37 12.46
CA SER A 239 -22.48 -4.53 11.27
C SER A 239 -21.94 -5.26 10.06
N ASP A 240 -22.64 -5.15 8.94
CA ASP A 240 -22.11 -5.58 7.65
C ASP A 240 -21.28 -4.43 7.06
N VAL A 241 -20.03 -4.73 6.72
CA VAL A 241 -19.09 -3.77 6.12
C VAL A 241 -18.90 -4.08 4.65
N VAL A 242 -19.00 -3.05 3.81
CA VAL A 242 -18.62 -3.09 2.39
C VAL A 242 -17.47 -2.12 2.18
N LEU A 243 -16.37 -2.59 1.60
CA LEU A 243 -15.25 -1.72 1.24
C LEU A 243 -15.40 -1.21 -0.19
N VAL A 244 -15.26 0.09 -0.39
CA VAL A 244 -15.35 0.70 -1.73
C VAL A 244 -14.12 1.53 -1.99
N GLY A 245 -13.38 1.16 -3.03
CA GLY A 245 -12.16 1.80 -3.43
C GLY A 245 -12.30 2.52 -4.76
N PHE A 246 -11.78 3.73 -4.86
CA PHE A 246 -11.73 4.53 -6.08
C PHE A 246 -10.28 4.67 -6.51
N GLY A 247 -9.98 4.51 -7.80
CA GLY A 247 -8.67 4.75 -8.39
C GLY A 247 -8.80 5.73 -9.55
N ASP A 248 -7.82 6.61 -9.67
CA ASP A 248 -7.76 7.63 -10.72
C ASP A 248 -6.32 7.95 -11.11
N ALA A 249 -6.10 8.31 -12.37
CA ALA A 249 -4.83 8.83 -12.83
C ALA A 249 -4.94 10.11 -13.65
N SER A 250 -3.91 10.93 -13.50
CA SER A 250 -3.62 12.04 -14.39
C SER A 250 -2.19 11.91 -14.92
N GLU A 251 -1.85 12.72 -15.93
CA GLU A 251 -0.47 12.85 -16.42
C GLU A 251 0.53 13.17 -15.30
N LYS A 252 0.07 13.85 -14.24
CA LYS A 252 0.92 14.34 -13.15
C LYS A 252 1.13 13.28 -12.07
N ALA A 253 0.08 12.56 -11.69
CA ALA A 253 0.08 11.58 -10.61
C ALA A 253 -1.12 10.63 -10.71
N TYR A 254 -1.07 9.55 -9.96
CA TYR A 254 -2.18 8.61 -9.81
C TYR A 254 -2.41 8.32 -8.33
N ALA A 255 -3.65 8.04 -7.97
CA ALA A 255 -4.07 7.89 -6.58
C ALA A 255 -5.20 6.88 -6.43
N CYS A 256 -5.47 6.53 -5.18
CA CYS A 256 -6.65 5.78 -4.79
C CYS A 256 -7.14 6.20 -3.40
N ALA A 257 -8.42 5.98 -3.13
CA ALA A 257 -9.06 6.18 -1.83
C ALA A 257 -10.01 5.02 -1.53
N VAL A 258 -10.00 4.51 -0.30
CA VAL A 258 -10.82 3.37 0.15
C VAL A 258 -11.69 3.81 1.32
N TYR A 259 -12.99 3.55 1.18
CA TYR A 259 -14.04 3.89 2.11
C TYR A 259 -14.63 2.62 2.72
N ALA A 260 -15.01 2.68 3.99
CA ALA A 260 -15.91 1.71 4.60
C ALA A 260 -17.33 2.25 4.54
N ARG A 261 -18.20 1.48 3.91
CA ARG A 261 -19.64 1.61 4.03
C ARG A 261 -20.11 0.63 5.11
N VAL A 262 -20.66 1.18 6.18
CA VAL A 262 -21.09 0.40 7.35
C VAL A 262 -22.59 0.55 7.52
N GLN A 263 -23.28 -0.59 7.52
CA GLN A 263 -24.70 -0.64 7.81
C GLN A 263 -24.91 -1.09 9.26
N SER A 264 -25.57 -0.23 10.06
CA SER A 264 -25.94 -0.53 11.44
C SER A 264 -27.08 -1.55 11.51
N GLN A 265 -27.33 -2.11 12.70
CA GLN A 265 -28.51 -2.96 12.94
C GLN A 265 -29.84 -2.25 12.63
N GLN A 266 -29.88 -0.93 12.84
CA GLN A 266 -31.07 -0.12 12.64
C GLN A 266 -31.30 0.22 11.16
N GLY A 267 -30.36 -0.14 10.28
CA GLY A 267 -30.42 0.09 8.85
C GLY A 267 -29.74 1.39 8.40
N ASP A 268 -29.23 2.19 9.33
CA ASP A 268 -28.49 3.41 9.02
C ASP A 268 -27.16 3.07 8.34
N ILE A 269 -26.84 3.81 7.28
CA ILE A 269 -25.64 3.59 6.49
C ILE A 269 -24.72 4.79 6.67
N SER A 270 -23.50 4.53 7.14
CA SER A 270 -22.43 5.52 7.20
C SER A 270 -21.32 5.16 6.22
N VAL A 271 -20.66 6.17 5.67
CA VAL A 271 -19.55 5.99 4.74
C VAL A 271 -18.40 6.86 5.21
N ASN A 272 -17.25 6.25 5.46
CA ASN A 272 -16.09 6.92 6.01
C ASN A 272 -14.82 6.53 5.25
N LEU A 273 -13.99 7.51 4.90
CA LEU A 273 -12.65 7.27 4.37
C LEU A 273 -11.79 6.53 5.40
N ILE A 274 -11.18 5.41 4.99
CA ILE A 274 -10.26 4.65 5.86
C ILE A 274 -8.82 4.91 5.45
N CYS A 275 -8.54 4.89 4.15
CA CYS A 275 -7.18 5.01 3.65
C CYS A 275 -7.14 5.59 2.24
N ALA A 276 -6.15 6.41 1.94
CA ALA A 276 -5.85 6.83 0.57
C ALA A 276 -4.35 6.80 0.31
N LYS A 277 -3.98 6.74 -0.97
CA LYS A 277 -2.58 6.81 -1.38
C LYS A 277 -2.44 7.52 -2.70
N SER A 278 -1.44 8.39 -2.80
CA SER A 278 -1.08 9.08 -4.04
C SER A 278 0.40 8.87 -4.39
N LYS A 279 0.68 8.75 -5.69
CA LYS A 279 2.02 8.61 -6.26
C LYS A 279 2.19 9.54 -7.44
N VAL A 280 3.31 10.24 -7.46
CA VAL A 280 3.68 11.11 -8.59
C VAL A 280 4.03 10.25 -9.80
N SER A 281 3.50 10.62 -10.97
CA SER A 281 3.77 9.91 -12.23
C SER A 281 5.26 10.00 -12.58
N PRO A 282 5.85 8.95 -13.19
CA PRO A 282 7.26 8.95 -13.57
C PRO A 282 7.63 10.14 -14.47
N LEU A 283 8.92 10.50 -14.51
CA LEU A 283 9.43 11.50 -15.45
C LEU A 283 9.38 11.01 -16.90
N LYS A 284 9.55 9.71 -17.11
CA LYS A 284 9.33 9.09 -18.42
C LYS A 284 7.83 9.01 -18.68
N SER A 285 7.38 9.69 -19.73
CA SER A 285 5.97 9.73 -20.11
C SER A 285 5.43 8.31 -20.33
N LEU A 286 4.32 8.03 -19.65
CA LEU A 286 3.48 6.87 -19.88
C LEU A 286 2.18 7.36 -20.53
N SER A 287 1.53 6.51 -21.32
CA SER A 287 0.19 6.81 -21.82
C SER A 287 -0.81 6.86 -20.66
N ILE A 288 -1.91 7.61 -20.83
CA ILE A 288 -3.00 7.69 -19.84
C ILE A 288 -3.50 6.30 -19.44
N PRO A 289 -3.83 5.36 -20.37
CA PRO A 289 -4.27 4.02 -19.98
C PRO A 289 -3.27 3.25 -19.10
N ARG A 290 -1.95 3.43 -19.33
CA ARG A 290 -0.93 2.81 -18.48
C ARG A 290 -0.84 3.45 -17.10
N LEU A 291 -1.15 4.74 -16.96
CA LEU A 291 -1.23 5.43 -15.67
C LEU A 291 -2.49 5.01 -14.91
N GLU A 292 -3.63 4.88 -15.60
CA GLU A 292 -4.87 4.33 -15.03
C GLU A 292 -4.67 2.91 -14.51
N LEU A 293 -3.99 2.05 -15.28
CA LEU A 293 -3.60 0.72 -14.80
C LEU A 293 -2.66 0.77 -13.58
N CYS A 294 -1.83 1.81 -13.47
CA CYS A 294 -1.03 2.03 -12.26
C CYS A 294 -1.88 2.46 -11.06
N ALA A 295 -2.92 3.28 -11.27
CA ALA A 295 -3.91 3.62 -10.25
C ALA A 295 -4.67 2.38 -9.78
N ALA A 296 -5.17 1.55 -10.72
CA ALA A 296 -5.82 0.28 -10.41
C ALA A 296 -4.91 -0.68 -9.63
N LEU A 297 -3.63 -0.77 -10.00
CA LEU A 297 -2.66 -1.56 -9.23
C LEU A 297 -2.45 -0.98 -7.82
N LEU A 298 -2.35 0.34 -7.68
CA LEU A 298 -2.23 0.98 -6.37
C LEU A 298 -3.46 0.69 -5.51
N LEU A 299 -4.66 0.84 -6.09
CA LEU A 299 -5.92 0.54 -5.44
C LEU A 299 -5.99 -0.91 -4.98
N SER A 300 -5.65 -1.88 -5.84
CA SER A 300 -5.67 -3.30 -5.47
C SER A 300 -4.78 -3.62 -4.26
N LYS A 301 -3.63 -2.95 -4.14
CA LYS A 301 -2.70 -3.13 -3.01
C LYS A 301 -3.26 -2.54 -1.72
N VAL A 302 -3.88 -1.34 -1.80
CA VAL A 302 -4.50 -0.69 -0.64
C VAL A 302 -5.73 -1.47 -0.21
N MET A 303 -6.56 -1.94 -1.15
CA MET A 303 -7.71 -2.78 -0.87
C MET A 303 -7.29 -4.10 -0.19
N ARG A 304 -6.28 -4.80 -0.72
CA ARG A 304 -5.72 -6.01 -0.07
C ARG A 304 -5.24 -5.71 1.35
N LEU A 305 -4.51 -4.61 1.55
CA LEU A 305 -4.08 -4.18 2.89
C LEU A 305 -5.27 -3.96 3.83
N CYS A 306 -6.33 -3.29 3.37
CA CYS A 306 -7.54 -3.09 4.16
C CYS A 306 -8.23 -4.43 4.50
N LEU A 307 -8.38 -5.32 3.52
CA LEU A 307 -8.94 -6.66 3.74
C LEU A 307 -8.14 -7.43 4.79
N ASP A 308 -6.82 -7.53 4.61
CA ASP A 308 -5.93 -8.26 5.51
C ASP A 308 -5.95 -7.69 6.94
N THR A 309 -6.09 -6.36 7.07
CA THR A 309 -6.12 -5.65 8.36
C THR A 309 -7.45 -5.82 9.09
N TYR A 310 -8.58 -5.74 8.38
CA TYR A 310 -9.90 -5.62 8.99
C TYR A 310 -10.71 -6.92 9.00
N GLN A 311 -10.48 -7.87 8.08
CA GLN A 311 -11.31 -9.08 7.96
C GLN A 311 -11.35 -9.96 9.23
N SER A 312 -10.30 -9.91 10.06
CA SER A 312 -10.23 -10.64 11.33
C SER A 312 -11.02 -9.98 12.45
N ARG A 313 -11.36 -8.70 12.31
CA ARG A 313 -11.99 -7.87 13.34
C ARG A 313 -13.45 -7.59 13.01
N VAL A 314 -13.79 -7.49 11.72
CA VAL A 314 -15.11 -7.09 11.24
C VAL A 314 -15.53 -7.97 10.07
N LYS A 315 -16.84 -8.23 9.95
CA LYS A 315 -17.39 -9.00 8.84
C LYS A 315 -17.47 -8.14 7.59
N ILE A 316 -16.48 -8.28 6.72
CA ILE A 316 -16.47 -7.66 5.39
C ILE A 316 -17.28 -8.56 4.46
N ARG A 317 -18.43 -8.06 4.02
CA ARG A 317 -19.34 -8.80 3.14
C ARG A 317 -18.85 -8.82 1.71
N GLU A 318 -18.52 -7.65 1.18
CA GLU A 318 -18.17 -7.42 -0.22
C GLU A 318 -17.16 -6.27 -0.32
N TYR A 319 -16.48 -6.18 -1.46
CA TYR A 319 -15.61 -5.06 -1.78
C TYR A 319 -15.65 -4.72 -3.26
N TYR A 320 -15.53 -3.43 -3.58
CA TYR A 320 -15.65 -2.89 -4.93
C TYR A 320 -14.45 -2.01 -5.25
N CYS A 321 -13.82 -2.23 -6.40
CA CYS A 321 -12.76 -1.39 -6.96
C CYS A 321 -13.31 -0.62 -8.17
N LEU A 322 -13.33 0.70 -8.09
CA LEU A 322 -13.94 1.58 -9.06
C LEU A 322 -12.88 2.38 -9.83
N SER A 323 -13.06 2.47 -11.14
CA SER A 323 -12.26 3.30 -12.05
C SER A 323 -13.15 3.84 -13.16
N ASP A 324 -12.83 5.01 -13.67
CA ASP A 324 -13.48 5.63 -14.83
C ASP A 324 -12.84 5.25 -16.18
N SER A 325 -11.77 4.46 -16.15
CA SER A 325 -11.09 3.97 -17.34
C SER A 325 -11.64 2.62 -17.79
N LYS A 326 -12.56 2.62 -18.78
CA LYS A 326 -13.06 1.38 -19.41
C LYS A 326 -11.94 0.47 -19.92
N VAL A 327 -10.90 1.06 -20.54
CA VAL A 327 -9.70 0.34 -21.00
C VAL A 327 -9.03 -0.43 -19.85
N THR A 328 -8.88 0.22 -18.68
CA THR A 328 -8.28 -0.42 -17.51
C THR A 328 -9.15 -1.56 -16.98
N ILE A 329 -10.47 -1.37 -16.93
CA ILE A 329 -11.41 -2.41 -16.51
C ILE A 329 -11.31 -3.63 -17.43
N ASP A 330 -11.29 -3.42 -18.75
CA ASP A 330 -11.18 -4.50 -19.74
C ASP A 330 -9.85 -5.24 -19.66
N TRP A 331 -8.74 -4.52 -19.43
CA TRP A 331 -7.43 -5.11 -19.19
C TRP A 331 -7.42 -5.99 -17.94
N VAL A 332 -8.01 -5.52 -16.84
CA VAL A 332 -8.06 -6.23 -15.56
C VAL A 332 -8.98 -7.45 -15.62
N ARG A 333 -10.09 -7.37 -16.36
CA ARG A 333 -11.03 -8.49 -16.54
C ARG A 333 -10.52 -9.57 -17.50
N SER A 334 -9.59 -9.22 -18.39
CA SER A 334 -8.99 -10.17 -19.33
C SER A 334 -7.84 -10.98 -18.71
N PRO A 335 -7.54 -12.19 -19.20
CA PRO A 335 -6.37 -12.95 -18.78
C PRO A 335 -5.07 -12.18 -19.01
N ALA A 336 -4.22 -12.10 -17.98
CA ALA A 336 -2.97 -11.34 -18.03
C ALA A 336 -2.04 -11.76 -19.19
N CYS A 337 -2.09 -13.03 -19.61
CA CYS A 337 -1.25 -13.55 -20.69
C CYS A 337 -1.53 -12.90 -22.06
N ARG A 338 -2.73 -12.34 -22.26
CA ARG A 338 -3.15 -11.64 -23.48
C ARG A 338 -2.31 -10.39 -23.77
N TRP A 339 -1.82 -9.73 -22.72
CA TRP A 339 -1.22 -8.41 -22.83
C TRP A 339 0.31 -8.45 -22.93
N ASN A 340 0.90 -7.38 -23.44
CA ASN A 340 2.33 -7.11 -23.38
C ASN A 340 2.83 -7.00 -21.93
N THR A 341 4.13 -7.22 -21.72
CA THR A 341 4.76 -7.41 -20.40
C THR A 341 4.39 -6.34 -19.36
N PHE A 342 4.31 -5.06 -19.75
CA PHE A 342 3.98 -3.99 -18.80
C PHE A 342 2.57 -4.14 -18.22
N VAL A 343 1.59 -4.41 -19.08
CA VAL A 343 0.18 -4.57 -18.73
C VAL A 343 -0.03 -5.92 -18.07
N ALA A 344 0.48 -7.00 -18.67
CA ALA A 344 0.38 -8.36 -18.17
C ALA A 344 0.84 -8.50 -16.71
N ASN A 345 2.02 -7.97 -16.38
CA ASN A 345 2.56 -8.08 -15.02
C ASN A 345 1.70 -7.33 -13.98
N ARG A 346 1.08 -6.21 -14.37
CA ARG A 346 0.23 -5.42 -13.46
C ARG A 346 -1.15 -6.05 -13.31
N VAL A 347 -1.74 -6.50 -14.42
CA VAL A 347 -3.02 -7.23 -14.42
C VAL A 347 -2.91 -8.49 -13.58
N ALA A 348 -1.85 -9.29 -13.77
CA ALA A 348 -1.60 -10.48 -12.96
C ALA A 348 -1.55 -10.14 -11.46
N LYS A 349 -0.86 -9.04 -11.09
CA LYS A 349 -0.78 -8.64 -9.69
C LYS A 349 -2.09 -8.09 -9.15
N ILE A 350 -2.89 -7.39 -9.95
CA ILE A 350 -4.22 -6.92 -9.57
C ILE A 350 -5.13 -8.12 -9.30
N GLN A 351 -5.17 -9.08 -10.22
CA GLN A 351 -5.95 -10.31 -10.11
C GLN A 351 -5.56 -11.14 -8.88
N GLU A 352 -4.26 -11.24 -8.57
CA GLU A 352 -3.76 -11.88 -7.34
C GLU A 352 -4.20 -11.11 -6.07
N ASN A 353 -4.19 -9.78 -6.13
CA ASN A 353 -4.50 -8.94 -4.97
C ASN A 353 -5.99 -8.90 -4.65
N VAL A 354 -6.91 -8.89 -5.60
CA VAL A 354 -8.34 -8.66 -5.30
C VAL A 354 -9.31 -9.38 -6.25
N GLY A 355 -8.83 -10.21 -7.17
CA GLY A 355 -9.67 -10.76 -8.24
C GLY A 355 -10.00 -9.73 -9.32
N SER A 356 -10.57 -10.21 -10.42
CA SER A 356 -10.96 -9.37 -11.57
C SER A 356 -12.41 -8.88 -11.48
N GLU A 357 -13.25 -9.63 -10.79
CA GLU A 357 -14.69 -9.48 -10.67
C GLU A 357 -15.10 -8.28 -9.82
N CYS A 358 -14.23 -7.82 -8.91
CA CYS A 358 -14.50 -6.68 -8.05
C CYS A 358 -14.27 -5.33 -8.74
N PHE A 359 -13.74 -5.31 -9.98
CA PHE A 359 -13.50 -4.08 -10.72
C PHE A 359 -14.72 -3.66 -11.53
N HIS A 360 -15.20 -2.44 -11.31
CA HIS A 360 -16.35 -1.86 -11.99
C HIS A 360 -16.05 -0.46 -12.52
N HIS A 361 -16.71 -0.12 -13.64
CA HIS A 361 -16.62 1.21 -14.21
C HIS A 361 -17.59 2.16 -13.48
N VAL A 362 -17.13 3.39 -13.24
CA VAL A 362 -17.94 4.51 -12.75
C VAL A 362 -17.65 5.75 -13.59
N ALA A 363 -18.61 6.64 -13.82
CA ALA A 363 -18.35 7.87 -14.55
C ALA A 363 -17.28 8.74 -13.85
N GLY A 364 -16.41 9.40 -14.61
CA GLY A 364 -15.35 10.25 -14.05
C GLY A 364 -15.86 11.40 -13.15
N THR A 365 -17.06 11.92 -13.40
CA THR A 365 -17.71 12.92 -12.53
C THR A 365 -18.08 12.39 -11.15
N GLU A 366 -18.20 11.07 -11.01
CA GLU A 366 -18.50 10.37 -9.76
C GLU A 366 -17.23 9.82 -9.08
N ASN A 367 -16.06 9.97 -9.72
CA ASN A 367 -14.78 9.47 -9.21
C ASN A 367 -14.15 10.48 -8.24
N ILE A 368 -14.29 10.24 -6.94
CA ILE A 368 -13.75 11.13 -5.90
C ILE A 368 -12.21 11.14 -5.80
N SER A 369 -11.53 10.23 -6.51
CA SER A 369 -10.07 10.12 -6.41
C SER A 369 -9.31 11.03 -7.37
N ASP A 370 -10.01 11.74 -8.27
CA ASP A 370 -9.44 12.77 -9.16
C ASP A 370 -8.72 13.88 -8.37
N CYS A 371 -9.32 14.34 -7.26
CA CYS A 371 -8.69 15.35 -6.42
C CYS A 371 -7.35 14.87 -5.82
N ALA A 372 -7.25 13.57 -5.53
CA ALA A 372 -6.05 12.94 -5.00
C ALA A 372 -5.01 12.59 -6.08
N SER A 373 -5.38 12.57 -7.36
CA SER A 373 -4.48 12.36 -8.51
C SER A 373 -3.95 13.68 -9.11
N ARG A 374 -4.64 14.80 -8.85
CA ARG A 374 -4.23 16.15 -9.31
C ARG A 374 -3.55 16.99 -8.22
N GLY A 375 -3.90 16.75 -6.97
CA GLY A 375 -3.46 17.51 -5.81
C GLY A 375 -4.24 18.81 -5.63
N MET A 376 -4.36 19.26 -4.38
CA MET A 376 -5.12 20.46 -3.99
C MET A 376 -4.33 21.30 -3.00
N THR A 377 -4.59 22.61 -2.97
CA THR A 377 -4.11 23.45 -1.87
C THR A 377 -4.95 23.17 -0.60
N PRO A 378 -4.46 23.50 0.60
CA PRO A 378 -5.23 23.32 1.83
C PRO A 378 -6.57 24.05 1.82
N SER A 379 -6.64 25.26 1.27
CA SER A 379 -7.89 26.03 1.13
C SER A 379 -8.92 25.31 0.26
N GLN A 380 -8.52 24.88 -0.94
CA GLN A 380 -9.40 24.14 -1.86
C GLN A 380 -9.87 22.81 -1.26
N PHE A 381 -9.00 22.15 -0.50
CA PHE A 381 -9.30 20.85 0.10
C PHE A 381 -10.35 20.95 1.22
N LEU A 382 -10.35 22.03 1.99
CA LEU A 382 -11.38 22.30 3.00
C LEU A 382 -12.79 22.43 2.39
N GLU A 383 -12.89 22.94 1.17
CA GLU A 383 -14.14 23.13 0.45
C GLU A 383 -14.63 21.85 -0.27
N HIS A 384 -13.93 20.72 -0.13
CA HIS A 384 -14.27 19.46 -0.81
C HIS A 384 -15.00 18.48 0.13
N PRO A 385 -16.33 18.59 0.31
CA PRO A 385 -17.07 17.83 1.32
C PRO A 385 -17.02 16.31 1.11
N LEU A 386 -17.03 15.87 -0.16
CA LEU A 386 -17.14 14.46 -0.53
C LEU A 386 -15.88 13.64 -0.24
N TRP A 387 -14.73 14.26 0.04
CA TRP A 387 -13.50 13.49 0.26
C TRP A 387 -13.60 12.63 1.53
N LYS A 388 -14.28 13.13 2.57
CA LYS A 388 -14.43 12.44 3.85
C LYS A 388 -15.47 11.33 3.81
N THR A 389 -16.61 11.61 3.19
CA THR A 389 -17.81 10.74 3.22
C THR A 389 -18.03 9.95 1.94
N GLY A 390 -17.26 10.23 0.89
CA GLY A 390 -17.48 9.69 -0.45
C GLY A 390 -18.74 10.29 -1.12
N PRO A 391 -19.08 9.82 -2.34
CA PRO A 391 -20.31 10.20 -3.02
C PRO A 391 -21.57 9.80 -2.25
N GLU A 392 -22.62 10.63 -2.33
CA GLU A 392 -23.89 10.38 -1.63
C GLU A 392 -24.52 9.03 -1.99
N TRP A 393 -24.39 8.57 -3.23
CA TRP A 393 -24.99 7.31 -3.68
C TRP A 393 -24.40 6.08 -2.98
N LEU A 394 -23.23 6.16 -2.34
CA LEU A 394 -22.70 5.06 -1.52
C LEU A 394 -23.60 4.76 -0.30
N THR A 395 -24.35 5.75 0.18
CA THR A 395 -25.34 5.56 1.26
C THR A 395 -26.59 4.83 0.79
N LYS A 396 -26.80 4.70 -0.53
CA LYS A 396 -27.95 4.00 -1.10
C LYS A 396 -27.69 2.49 -1.21
N PRO A 397 -28.71 1.67 -1.49
CA PRO A 397 -28.52 0.24 -1.77
C PRO A 397 -27.62 0.02 -2.99
N VAL A 398 -26.80 -1.03 -2.95
CA VAL A 398 -25.79 -1.33 -4.00
C VAL A 398 -26.40 -1.41 -5.40
N ASN A 399 -27.62 -1.95 -5.53
CA ASN A 399 -28.31 -2.07 -6.81
C ASN A 399 -28.65 -0.72 -7.47
N SER A 400 -28.58 0.38 -6.73
CA SER A 400 -28.83 1.75 -7.23
C SER A 400 -27.55 2.52 -7.57
N TRP A 401 -26.38 1.89 -7.39
CA TRP A 401 -25.11 2.54 -7.68
C TRP A 401 -24.94 2.74 -9.19
N PRO A 402 -24.29 3.84 -9.62
CA PRO A 402 -24.08 4.15 -11.03
C PRO A 402 -22.91 3.34 -11.60
N LEU A 403 -22.98 2.01 -11.49
CA LEU A 403 -21.98 1.09 -12.03
C LEU A 403 -22.42 0.61 -13.41
N ASP A 404 -21.55 0.79 -14.40
CA ASP A 404 -21.78 0.20 -15.73
C ASP A 404 -21.57 -1.33 -15.62
N GLN A 405 -22.64 -2.09 -15.83
CA GLN A 405 -22.60 -3.56 -15.82
C GLN A 405 -22.09 -4.14 -17.15
N ASP A 406 -22.18 -3.38 -18.25
CA ASP A 406 -21.79 -3.82 -19.59
C ASP A 406 -20.56 -3.05 -20.11
N THR A 407 -19.38 -3.64 -20.00
CA THR A 407 -18.17 -3.20 -20.74
C THR A 407 -17.89 -4.15 -21.91
N SER A 408 -18.85 -4.28 -22.82
CA SER A 408 -18.62 -4.92 -24.12
C SER A 408 -18.62 -3.88 -25.24
N SER A 409 -17.76 -2.87 -25.10
CA SER A 409 -17.43 -1.95 -26.19
C SER A 409 -15.92 -1.93 -26.35
N VAL A 410 -15.42 -2.76 -27.27
CA VAL A 410 -14.02 -2.82 -27.67
C VAL A 410 -13.60 -1.43 -28.14
N SER A 411 -12.84 -0.70 -27.33
CA SER A 411 -12.20 0.55 -27.77
C SER A 411 -10.98 0.22 -28.63
N ASP A 412 -10.79 0.92 -29.74
CA ASP A 412 -9.68 0.73 -30.69
C ASP A 412 -8.26 0.85 -30.07
N GLU A 413 -8.13 1.39 -28.85
CA GLU A 413 -6.85 1.43 -28.11
C GLU A 413 -6.41 0.06 -27.55
N ILE A 414 -7.32 -0.91 -27.45
CA ILE A 414 -7.03 -2.26 -26.91
C ILE A 414 -6.01 -3.00 -27.80
N ASP A 415 -6.07 -2.78 -29.11
CA ASP A 415 -5.25 -3.49 -30.10
C ASP A 415 -3.73 -3.23 -29.97
N ILE A 416 -3.33 -2.13 -29.31
CA ILE A 416 -1.92 -1.74 -29.23
C ILE A 416 -1.15 -2.58 -28.19
N GLU A 417 -1.81 -3.03 -27.12
CA GLU A 417 -1.17 -3.74 -26.01
C GLU A 417 -1.37 -5.25 -26.05
N GLU A 418 -2.17 -5.76 -26.97
CA GLU A 418 -2.36 -7.19 -27.18
C GLU A 418 -1.11 -7.84 -27.79
N LYS A 419 -0.73 -9.01 -27.26
CA LYS A 419 0.40 -9.77 -27.81
C LYS A 419 0.03 -10.28 -29.19
N LYS A 420 0.81 -9.90 -30.20
CA LYS A 420 0.68 -10.44 -31.55
C LYS A 420 1.26 -11.86 -31.59
N HIS A 421 0.39 -12.85 -31.82
CA HIS A 421 0.83 -14.22 -32.10
C HIS A 421 1.25 -14.33 -33.56
N LEU A 422 2.56 -14.53 -33.81
CA LEU A 422 3.08 -14.76 -35.15
C LEU A 422 3.03 -16.27 -35.45
N PHE A 423 2.10 -16.68 -36.32
CA PHE A 423 2.02 -18.06 -36.79
C PHE A 423 2.98 -18.24 -37.98
N VAL A 424 4.01 -19.06 -37.83
CA VAL A 424 4.91 -19.45 -38.92
C VAL A 424 4.36 -20.74 -39.54
N LEU A 425 3.87 -20.65 -40.78
CA LEU A 425 3.45 -21.83 -41.54
C LEU A 425 4.68 -22.42 -42.24
N VAL A 426 5.06 -23.64 -41.88
CA VAL A 426 6.15 -24.37 -42.55
C VAL A 426 5.51 -25.31 -43.57
N GLU A 427 5.69 -25.04 -44.85
CA GLU A 427 5.23 -25.89 -45.94
C GLU A 427 6.35 -26.88 -46.33
N PRO A 428 6.21 -28.19 -46.10
CA PRO A 428 7.23 -29.15 -46.48
C PRO A 428 7.14 -29.42 -47.99
N GLN A 429 8.18 -29.05 -48.75
CA GLN A 429 8.35 -29.53 -50.13
C GLN A 429 8.76 -31.02 -50.10
N GLU A 430 7.80 -31.93 -50.15
CA GLU A 430 8.08 -33.33 -50.47
C GLU A 430 8.38 -33.49 -51.97
N SER A 431 9.65 -33.58 -52.33
CA SER A 431 10.05 -33.92 -53.70
C SER A 431 9.84 -35.42 -53.95
N ASN A 432 9.01 -35.76 -54.94
CA ASN A 432 8.73 -37.15 -55.30
C ASN A 432 9.99 -37.82 -55.87
N VAL A 433 10.65 -38.64 -55.04
CA VAL A 433 11.94 -39.28 -55.33
C VAL A 433 11.89 -40.14 -56.60
N LEU A 434 10.73 -40.76 -56.91
CA LEU A 434 10.55 -41.56 -58.12
C LEU A 434 10.53 -40.69 -59.37
N LEU A 435 9.92 -39.50 -59.29
CA LEU A 435 9.91 -38.54 -60.40
C LEU A 435 11.33 -38.05 -60.71
N THR A 436 12.13 -37.77 -59.69
CA THR A 436 13.53 -37.36 -59.86
C THR A 436 14.39 -38.48 -60.46
N LEU A 437 14.17 -39.73 -60.05
CA LEU A 437 14.85 -40.90 -60.63
C LEU A 437 14.47 -41.14 -62.10
N ALA A 438 13.18 -40.98 -62.43
CA ALA A 438 12.68 -41.11 -63.79
C ALA A 438 13.27 -40.04 -64.73
N GLN A 439 13.42 -38.80 -64.25
CA GLN A 439 14.02 -37.71 -65.03
C GLN A 439 15.53 -37.91 -65.29
N LYS A 440 16.25 -38.63 -64.42
CA LYS A 440 17.69 -38.86 -64.55
C LYS A 440 18.07 -40.03 -65.47
N LEU A 441 17.12 -40.93 -65.77
CA LEU A 441 17.40 -42.14 -66.54
C LEU A 441 16.67 -42.09 -67.90
N SER A 442 17.44 -42.07 -68.98
CA SER A 442 16.93 -41.98 -70.36
C SER A 442 16.39 -43.30 -70.94
N SER A 443 16.27 -44.35 -70.13
CA SER A 443 15.82 -45.67 -70.57
C SER A 443 14.92 -46.31 -69.53
N TRP A 444 13.72 -46.71 -69.97
CA TRP A 444 12.73 -47.38 -69.13
C TRP A 444 13.25 -48.68 -68.52
N SER A 445 14.00 -49.48 -69.29
CA SER A 445 14.57 -50.73 -68.77
C SER A 445 15.65 -50.48 -67.71
N LYS A 446 16.44 -49.42 -67.84
CA LYS A 446 17.40 -49.00 -66.80
C LYS A 446 16.70 -48.52 -65.54
N LEU A 447 15.65 -47.72 -65.67
CA LEU A 447 14.83 -47.26 -64.53
C LEU A 447 14.20 -48.45 -63.80
N LEU A 448 13.57 -49.36 -64.53
CA LEU A 448 12.93 -50.56 -63.96
C LEU A 448 13.95 -51.42 -63.21
N HIS A 449 15.09 -51.72 -63.83
CA HIS A 449 16.14 -52.50 -63.16
C HIS A 449 16.69 -51.79 -61.93
N THR A 450 16.91 -50.47 -61.99
CA THR A 450 17.41 -49.68 -60.86
C THR A 450 16.44 -49.73 -59.69
N VAL A 451 15.14 -49.51 -59.94
CA VAL A 451 14.09 -49.61 -58.91
C VAL A 451 14.00 -51.02 -58.35
N VAL A 452 14.08 -52.05 -59.19
CA VAL A 452 14.08 -53.46 -58.73
C VAL A 452 15.29 -53.78 -57.85
N TYR A 453 16.49 -53.29 -58.19
CA TYR A 453 17.68 -53.46 -57.34
C TYR A 453 17.55 -52.72 -56.01
N ILE A 454 17.01 -51.49 -56.00
CA ILE A 454 16.72 -50.74 -54.78
C ILE A 454 15.72 -51.51 -53.90
N LEU A 455 14.62 -52.00 -54.46
CA LEU A 455 13.62 -52.77 -53.72
C LEU A 455 14.18 -54.10 -53.19
N ARG A 456 15.05 -54.77 -53.95
CA ARG A 456 15.77 -55.97 -53.49
C ARG A 456 16.71 -55.65 -52.32
N ALA A 457 17.46 -54.54 -52.40
CA ALA A 457 18.33 -54.10 -51.31
C ALA A 457 17.54 -53.71 -50.05
N LEU A 458 16.44 -52.98 -50.21
CA LEU A 458 15.52 -52.62 -49.12
C LEU A 458 14.89 -53.83 -48.43
N LYS A 459 14.73 -54.96 -49.15
CA LYS A 459 14.21 -56.21 -48.59
C LYS A 459 15.26 -56.97 -47.76
N ILE A 460 16.55 -56.70 -47.99
CA ILE A 460 17.68 -57.30 -47.24
C ILE A 460 18.02 -56.44 -46.01
N LEU A 461 17.80 -55.13 -46.09
CA LEU A 461 18.02 -54.22 -44.97
C LEU A 461 17.02 -54.53 -43.83
N PRO A 462 17.47 -54.59 -42.57
CA PRO A 462 16.58 -54.82 -41.44
C PRO A 462 15.51 -53.72 -41.42
N ARG A 463 14.24 -54.12 -41.37
CA ARG A 463 13.14 -53.18 -41.18
C ARG A 463 13.35 -52.50 -39.84
N ARG A 464 13.72 -51.22 -39.88
CA ARG A 464 13.77 -50.38 -38.69
C ARG A 464 12.33 -50.11 -38.27
N ASP A 465 11.80 -50.96 -37.40
CA ASP A 465 10.59 -50.63 -36.66
C ASP A 465 10.93 -49.50 -35.69
N GLY A 466 10.58 -48.28 -36.10
CA GLY A 466 10.27 -47.15 -35.22
C GLY A 466 11.34 -46.69 -34.24
N VAL A 467 12.42 -46.06 -34.71
CA VAL A 467 13.07 -44.97 -33.96
C VAL A 467 13.58 -43.91 -34.93
N ILE A 468 12.92 -42.76 -34.96
CA ILE A 468 13.45 -41.53 -35.55
C ILE A 468 14.28 -40.89 -34.44
N ILE A 469 15.61 -40.88 -34.60
CA ILE A 469 16.47 -40.05 -33.74
C ILE A 469 16.36 -38.64 -34.29
N LEU A 470 15.74 -37.74 -33.52
CA LEU A 470 15.65 -36.32 -33.86
C LEU A 470 16.92 -35.62 -33.38
N ALA A 471 17.25 -34.48 -33.98
CA ALA A 471 18.39 -33.66 -33.56
C ALA A 471 18.30 -33.18 -32.09
N SER A 472 17.14 -33.36 -31.43
CA SER A 472 16.95 -33.17 -30.00
C SER A 472 17.57 -34.26 -29.12
N ASP A 473 17.91 -35.42 -29.68
CA ASP A 473 18.45 -36.57 -28.93
C ASP A 473 19.99 -36.49 -28.79
N LEU A 474 20.60 -35.42 -29.29
CA LEU A 474 22.05 -35.18 -29.26
C LEU A 474 22.46 -33.95 -28.41
N HIS A 475 21.58 -33.45 -27.55
CA HIS A 475 21.92 -32.44 -26.54
C HIS A 475 21.42 -32.79 -25.15
#